data_AF-A0A261Q4I0-F1
#
_entry.id   AF-A0A261Q4I0-F1
#
_cell.length_a   1.000
_cell.length_b   1.000
_cell.length_c   1.000
_cell.angle_alpha   90.00
_cell.angle_beta   90.00
_cell.angle_gamma   90.00
#
_symmetry.space_group_name_H-M   'P 1'
#
loop_
_entity.id
_entity.type
_entity.pdbx_description
1 polymer ?
#
loop_
_entity_poly.entity_id
_entity_poly.type
_entity_poly.pdbx_seq_one_letter_code
_entity_poly.pdbx_strand_id
1 'polypeptide(L)'
;LVGEKDAFQLEAGTSATPYVAYSVSETLTGIKIDSSALAPSSVTNATLANRSVSAAKVDFITTQAGKNLFNKKTKKVGYFVNENGVEQANATYTLSDFIPVISAQTYFGRGNATTGMRFVGFYTDKTDASFVKGAGPTTATTTFTTPASGIAYVRLSILTADTASFQLELGTSRTAYEEYKESFVLKNIASDGISQTAREQIVADVKTSLATEKPLTSDFALAAKIYWPVGRQLEIYPENCLKLYEKWKGYLDLTSTITSSKQTGRALKATPAATGTYTVTTTAYDSNYETAYTLTTQVQAVPLTSQ
;
A
#
# COMPACT_ATOMS: atom_id res chain seq x y z
N LEU A 1 64.83 -24.39 -35.38
CA LEU A 1 63.35 -24.52 -35.41
C LEU A 1 62.76 -23.60 -34.34
N VAL A 2 62.83 -22.30 -34.59
CA VAL A 2 62.26 -21.26 -33.73
C VAL A 2 61.53 -20.34 -34.70
N GLY A 3 60.25 -20.62 -34.96
CA GLY A 3 59.49 -19.90 -35.99
C GLY A 3 58.03 -20.32 -36.17
N GLU A 4 57.63 -21.52 -35.77
CA GLU A 4 56.30 -22.07 -36.12
C GLU A 4 55.42 -22.43 -34.92
N LYS A 5 55.61 -21.77 -33.77
CA LYS A 5 54.84 -22.14 -32.56
C LYS A 5 53.35 -21.79 -32.65
N ASP A 6 52.98 -20.90 -33.58
CA ASP A 6 51.63 -20.33 -33.72
C ASP A 6 50.99 -20.62 -35.10
N ALA A 7 51.43 -21.67 -35.81
CA ALA A 7 50.92 -22.03 -37.14
C ALA A 7 50.39 -23.47 -37.24
N PHE A 8 50.41 -24.22 -36.13
CA PHE A 8 49.94 -25.60 -36.11
C PHE A 8 48.45 -25.68 -35.76
N GLN A 9 47.65 -26.28 -36.65
CA GLN A 9 46.30 -26.75 -36.36
C GLN A 9 46.14 -28.20 -36.80
N LEU A 10 45.45 -29.01 -35.99
CA LEU A 10 45.12 -30.40 -36.31
C LEU A 10 43.73 -30.45 -36.93
N GLU A 11 43.63 -30.94 -38.17
CA GLU A 11 42.39 -31.00 -38.95
C GLU A 11 42.05 -32.44 -39.35
N ALA A 12 40.77 -32.73 -39.55
CA ALA A 12 40.32 -33.99 -40.15
C ALA A 12 39.96 -33.75 -41.64
N GLY A 13 40.60 -34.47 -42.56
CA GLY A 13 40.35 -34.36 -44.00
C GLY A 13 41.57 -34.64 -44.88
N THR A 14 41.45 -34.42 -46.19
CA THR A 14 42.52 -34.63 -47.19
C THR A 14 43.11 -33.31 -47.72
N SER A 15 42.76 -32.16 -47.14
CA SER A 15 43.25 -30.84 -47.55
C SER A 15 43.33 -29.90 -46.36
N ALA A 16 44.39 -29.10 -46.30
CA ALA A 16 44.61 -28.13 -45.23
C ALA A 16 43.73 -26.89 -45.40
N THR A 17 43.18 -26.37 -44.31
CA THR A 17 42.49 -25.07 -44.27
C THR A 17 43.43 -23.95 -43.78
N PRO A 18 43.09 -22.67 -44.00
CA PRO A 18 43.84 -21.55 -43.42
C PRO A 18 43.86 -21.61 -41.88
N TYR A 19 44.98 -21.23 -41.26
CA TYR A 19 45.14 -21.25 -39.80
C TYR A 19 44.11 -20.38 -39.06
N VAL A 20 43.45 -20.95 -38.05
CA VAL A 20 42.59 -20.23 -37.11
C VAL A 20 43.12 -20.41 -35.69
N ALA A 21 43.37 -19.30 -34.98
CA ALA A 21 43.84 -19.36 -33.60
C ALA A 21 42.80 -20.04 -32.68
N TYR A 22 43.27 -20.93 -31.81
CA TYR A 22 42.41 -21.61 -30.83
C TYR A 22 41.77 -20.59 -29.88
N SER A 23 40.43 -20.50 -29.91
CA SER A 23 39.65 -19.71 -28.95
C SER A 23 38.57 -20.58 -28.33
N VAL A 24 38.56 -20.70 -27.00
CA VAL A 24 37.42 -21.22 -26.27
C VAL A 24 36.55 -20.04 -25.89
N SER A 25 35.50 -19.78 -26.65
CA SER A 25 34.41 -18.91 -26.21
C SER A 25 33.20 -19.80 -25.92
N GLU A 26 33.05 -20.24 -24.68
CA GLU A 26 31.78 -20.81 -24.25
C GLU A 26 30.77 -19.68 -24.14
N THR A 27 29.96 -19.52 -25.19
CA THR A 27 28.76 -18.69 -25.11
C THR A 27 27.72 -19.55 -24.38
N LEU A 28 27.55 -19.32 -23.09
CA LEU A 28 26.54 -19.99 -22.24
C LEU A 28 25.14 -19.48 -22.63
N THR A 29 24.70 -19.89 -23.81
CA THR A 29 23.41 -19.52 -24.37
C THR A 29 22.36 -20.46 -23.78
N GLY A 30 21.44 -19.92 -22.98
CA GLY A 30 20.33 -20.71 -22.41
C GLY A 30 20.56 -21.31 -21.01
N ILE A 31 21.67 -21.01 -20.32
CA ILE A 31 21.77 -21.32 -18.90
C ILE A 31 20.90 -20.33 -18.12
N LYS A 32 19.81 -20.84 -17.56
CA LYS A 32 19.00 -20.09 -16.59
C LYS A 32 19.79 -20.03 -15.28
N ILE A 33 20.30 -18.86 -14.95
CA ILE A 33 20.91 -18.59 -13.65
C ILE A 33 19.78 -18.32 -12.65
N ASP A 34 19.34 -19.36 -11.94
CA ASP A 34 18.38 -19.27 -10.85
C ASP A 34 19.00 -19.72 -9.51
N SER A 35 18.20 -19.78 -8.44
CA SER A 35 18.67 -20.12 -7.10
C SER A 35 19.21 -21.55 -6.97
N SER A 36 19.04 -22.40 -7.98
CA SER A 36 19.67 -23.73 -8.06
C SER A 36 21.07 -23.68 -8.69
N ALA A 37 21.35 -22.67 -9.51
CA ALA A 37 22.62 -22.48 -10.22
C ALA A 37 23.63 -21.63 -9.43
N LEU A 38 23.17 -20.80 -8.49
CA LEU A 38 24.02 -19.96 -7.64
C LEU A 38 23.77 -20.27 -6.17
N ALA A 39 24.85 -20.57 -5.44
CA ALA A 39 24.78 -20.67 -3.99
C ALA A 39 24.37 -19.31 -3.37
N PRO A 40 23.64 -19.29 -2.24
CA PRO A 40 23.34 -18.06 -1.53
C PRO A 40 24.61 -17.22 -1.28
N SER A 41 24.52 -15.91 -1.49
CA SER A 41 25.63 -14.96 -1.30
C SER A 41 26.88 -15.18 -2.16
N SER A 42 26.83 -16.04 -3.20
CA SER A 42 27.96 -16.27 -4.11
C SER A 42 28.27 -15.10 -5.03
N VAL A 43 27.29 -14.23 -5.30
CA VAL A 43 27.48 -12.97 -6.03
C VAL A 43 27.67 -11.85 -5.02
N THR A 44 28.84 -11.24 -5.05
CA THR A 44 29.29 -10.15 -4.16
C THR A 44 29.68 -8.93 -4.98
N ASN A 45 29.81 -7.77 -4.33
CA ASN A 45 30.26 -6.54 -5.00
C ASN A 45 31.64 -6.71 -5.69
N ALA A 46 32.52 -7.55 -5.15
CA ALA A 46 33.85 -7.79 -5.72
C ALA A 46 33.81 -8.69 -6.97
N THR A 47 32.80 -9.56 -7.07
CA THR A 47 32.64 -10.49 -8.21
C THR A 47 31.76 -9.91 -9.32
N LEU A 48 30.98 -8.87 -9.01
CA LEU A 48 30.18 -8.13 -9.98
C LEU A 48 31.04 -7.07 -10.68
N ALA A 49 31.41 -7.31 -11.95
CA ALA A 49 32.14 -6.33 -12.73
C ALA A 49 31.37 -5.01 -12.86
N ASN A 50 32.09 -3.88 -12.88
CA ASN A 50 31.49 -2.57 -13.06
C ASN A 50 30.63 -2.53 -14.35
N ARG A 51 29.41 -1.98 -14.24
CA ARG A 51 28.46 -1.83 -15.36
C ARG A 51 27.95 -3.17 -15.95
N SER A 52 28.17 -4.30 -15.28
CA SER A 52 27.66 -5.60 -15.73
C SER A 52 26.13 -5.74 -15.58
N VAL A 53 25.51 -4.93 -14.73
CA VAL A 53 24.06 -4.84 -14.56
C VAL A 53 23.54 -3.61 -15.31
N SER A 54 22.65 -3.82 -16.28
CA SER A 54 22.05 -2.73 -17.05
C SER A 54 20.95 -2.02 -16.26
N ALA A 55 20.63 -0.77 -16.64
CA ALA A 55 19.56 0.00 -16.01
C ALA A 55 18.21 -0.73 -16.03
N ALA A 56 17.90 -1.47 -17.11
CA ALA A 56 16.69 -2.27 -17.23
C ALA A 56 16.63 -3.46 -16.24
N LYS A 57 17.77 -3.87 -15.67
CA LYS A 57 17.83 -4.91 -14.64
C LYS A 57 17.75 -4.38 -13.21
N VAL A 58 17.78 -3.06 -13.02
CA VAL A 58 17.66 -2.37 -11.72
C VAL A 58 16.54 -1.34 -11.70
N ASP A 59 15.53 -1.51 -12.55
CA ASP A 59 14.34 -0.66 -12.63
C ASP A 59 13.46 -0.73 -11.35
N PHE A 60 13.77 -1.70 -10.47
CA PHE A 60 13.25 -1.82 -9.12
C PHE A 60 13.95 -0.92 -8.10
N ILE A 61 14.95 -0.12 -8.48
CA ILE A 61 15.59 0.89 -7.64
C ILE A 61 15.18 2.28 -8.14
N THR A 62 14.68 3.14 -7.26
CA THR A 62 14.34 4.55 -7.53
C THR A 62 15.11 5.47 -6.59
N THR A 63 15.17 6.76 -6.90
CA THR A 63 15.69 7.75 -5.96
C THR A 63 14.55 8.39 -5.17
N GLN A 64 14.82 8.68 -3.89
CA GLN A 64 13.94 9.43 -3.01
C GLN A 64 14.73 10.64 -2.47
N ALA A 65 14.19 11.82 -2.70
CA ALA A 65 14.69 13.03 -2.07
C ALA A 65 14.32 13.04 -0.58
N GLY A 66 15.23 13.51 0.25
CA GLY A 66 14.92 13.88 1.63
C GLY A 66 13.96 15.08 1.69
N LYS A 67 13.81 15.65 2.89
CA LYS A 67 12.90 16.78 3.12
C LYS A 67 13.17 18.00 2.23
N ASN A 68 14.44 18.32 2.05
CA ASN A 68 14.86 19.38 1.14
C ASN A 68 14.92 18.86 -0.30
N LEU A 69 14.04 19.39 -1.15
CA LEU A 69 13.94 19.06 -2.56
C LEU A 69 14.89 19.89 -3.45
N PHE A 70 15.51 20.94 -2.91
CA PHE A 70 16.43 21.80 -3.66
C PHE A 70 17.88 21.30 -3.59
N ASN A 71 18.39 20.79 -4.72
CA ASN A 71 19.80 20.41 -4.83
C ASN A 71 20.67 21.62 -5.19
N LYS A 72 21.38 22.16 -4.19
CA LYS A 72 22.29 23.30 -4.39
C LYS A 72 23.50 22.99 -5.29
N LYS A 73 23.80 21.73 -5.60
CA LYS A 73 24.97 21.35 -6.43
C LYS A 73 24.66 21.41 -7.93
N THR A 74 23.39 21.34 -8.33
CA THR A 74 22.97 21.32 -9.74
C THR A 74 22.40 22.67 -10.22
N LYS A 75 22.37 23.67 -9.33
CA LYS A 75 21.84 25.01 -9.61
C LYS A 75 22.70 25.77 -10.65
N LYS A 76 22.06 26.64 -11.42
CA LYS A 76 22.70 27.57 -12.37
C LYS A 76 22.80 28.97 -11.76
N VAL A 77 24.00 29.35 -11.34
CA VAL A 77 24.27 30.64 -10.68
C VAL A 77 24.26 31.78 -11.71
N GLY A 78 23.67 32.92 -11.35
CA GLY A 78 23.63 34.12 -12.20
C GLY A 78 22.54 34.08 -13.27
N TYR A 79 21.55 33.20 -13.11
CA TYR A 79 20.42 33.04 -14.00
C TYR A 79 19.12 32.94 -13.20
N PHE A 80 18.01 33.28 -13.85
CA PHE A 80 16.66 33.09 -13.34
C PHE A 80 15.73 32.73 -14.50
N VAL A 81 14.59 32.11 -14.18
CA VAL A 81 13.48 31.99 -15.13
C VAL A 81 12.44 33.07 -14.82
N ASN A 82 12.00 33.78 -15.85
CA ASN A 82 10.97 34.81 -15.72
C ASN A 82 9.54 34.23 -15.76
N GLU A 83 8.52 35.07 -15.64
CA GLU A 83 7.10 34.70 -15.68
C GLU A 83 6.63 34.07 -17.00
N ASN A 84 7.44 34.16 -18.06
CA ASN A 84 7.19 33.57 -19.36
C ASN A 84 7.96 32.27 -19.60
N GLY A 85 8.65 31.73 -18.58
CA GLY A 85 9.44 30.50 -18.71
C GLY A 85 10.76 30.70 -19.45
N VAL A 86 11.15 31.95 -19.69
CA VAL A 86 12.39 32.28 -20.40
C VAL A 86 13.51 32.47 -19.41
N GLU A 87 14.59 31.74 -19.63
CA GLU A 87 15.81 31.88 -18.84
C GLU A 87 16.56 33.16 -19.21
N GLN A 88 16.99 33.93 -18.21
CA GLN A 88 17.72 35.19 -18.39
C GLN A 88 18.87 35.31 -17.41
N ALA A 89 19.95 35.95 -17.83
CA ALA A 89 21.12 36.21 -16.99
C ALA A 89 20.83 37.36 -16.01
N ASN A 90 21.08 37.11 -14.72
CA ASN A 90 21.06 38.11 -13.65
C ASN A 90 21.84 37.57 -12.43
N ALA A 91 22.95 38.21 -12.08
CA ALA A 91 23.83 37.80 -10.98
C ALA A 91 23.17 37.81 -9.59
N THR A 92 22.04 38.50 -9.42
CA THR A 92 21.27 38.53 -8.17
C THR A 92 20.62 37.17 -7.85
N TYR A 93 20.37 36.37 -8.90
CA TYR A 93 19.58 35.16 -8.79
C TYR A 93 20.37 33.91 -9.17
N THR A 94 19.88 32.80 -8.65
CA THR A 94 20.29 31.46 -8.98
C THR A 94 19.06 30.65 -9.35
N LEU A 95 19.14 29.93 -10.45
CA LEU A 95 18.07 29.09 -10.96
C LEU A 95 18.31 27.65 -10.51
N SER A 96 17.29 27.02 -9.93
CA SER A 96 17.36 25.59 -9.64
C SER A 96 17.41 24.76 -10.93
N ASP A 97 17.93 23.54 -10.82
CA ASP A 97 17.58 22.46 -11.76
C ASP A 97 16.07 22.15 -11.61
N PHE A 98 15.53 21.32 -12.50
CA PHE A 98 14.17 20.81 -12.39
C PHE A 98 14.00 20.00 -11.10
N ILE A 99 13.06 20.43 -10.27
CA ILE A 99 12.72 19.76 -9.01
C ILE A 99 11.40 19.01 -9.22
N PRO A 100 11.36 17.68 -9.00
CA PRO A 100 10.13 16.92 -9.11
C PRO A 100 9.13 17.33 -8.02
N VAL A 101 7.86 17.47 -8.39
CA VAL A 101 6.76 17.82 -7.50
C VAL A 101 5.56 16.91 -7.74
N ILE A 102 4.66 16.90 -6.76
CA ILE A 102 3.40 16.17 -6.80
C ILE A 102 2.30 17.18 -7.13
N SER A 103 1.34 16.80 -7.98
CA SER A 103 0.17 17.63 -8.30
C SER A 103 -0.73 17.84 -7.07
N ALA A 104 -1.49 18.94 -7.05
CA ALA A 104 -2.38 19.32 -5.94
C ALA A 104 -1.70 19.45 -4.56
N GLN A 105 -0.41 19.77 -4.52
CA GLN A 105 0.36 19.87 -3.27
C GLN A 105 0.92 21.27 -3.06
N THR A 106 1.01 21.67 -1.80
CA THR A 106 1.61 22.95 -1.40
C THR A 106 3.03 22.75 -0.93
N TYR A 107 3.91 23.64 -1.37
CA TYR A 107 5.32 23.65 -1.04
C TYR A 107 5.73 24.97 -0.38
N PHE A 108 6.70 24.90 0.52
CA PHE A 108 7.30 26.01 1.22
C PHE A 108 8.78 26.15 0.84
N GLY A 109 9.20 27.35 0.45
CA GLY A 109 10.59 27.72 0.16
C GLY A 109 11.22 28.52 1.29
N ARG A 110 12.14 27.92 2.03
CA ARG A 110 12.91 28.50 3.15
C ARG A 110 14.02 29.45 2.68
N GLY A 111 13.66 30.52 1.98
CA GLY A 111 14.56 31.65 1.73
C GLY A 111 14.36 32.78 2.75
N ASN A 112 14.80 33.99 2.43
CA ASN A 112 14.50 35.18 3.21
C ASN A 112 12.97 35.34 3.40
N ALA A 113 12.55 35.77 4.59
CA ALA A 113 11.17 35.78 5.08
C ALA A 113 10.17 36.54 4.17
N THR A 114 10.63 37.40 3.28
CA THR A 114 9.77 38.20 2.38
C THR A 114 9.80 37.74 0.92
N THR A 115 10.80 36.98 0.47
CA THR A 115 11.05 36.77 -0.97
C THR A 115 11.47 35.37 -1.37
N GLY A 116 11.41 34.38 -0.46
CA GLY A 116 11.73 32.95 -0.62
C GLY A 116 12.11 32.47 -2.02
N MET A 117 11.18 32.59 -2.97
CA MET A 117 11.36 32.38 -4.41
C MET A 117 10.84 33.60 -5.18
N ARG A 118 11.63 34.14 -6.12
CA ARG A 118 11.24 35.30 -6.95
C ARG A 118 10.22 34.93 -8.04
N PHE A 119 10.41 33.78 -8.66
CA PHE A 119 9.54 33.19 -9.68
C PHE A 119 9.56 31.67 -9.49
N VAL A 120 8.44 31.03 -9.78
CA VAL A 120 8.32 29.58 -9.77
C VAL A 120 7.76 29.15 -11.12
N GLY A 121 8.60 28.55 -11.96
CA GLY A 121 8.18 28.01 -13.24
C GLY A 121 7.64 26.60 -13.06
N PHE A 122 6.47 26.31 -13.65
CA PHE A 122 5.85 24.98 -13.63
C PHE A 122 6.03 24.29 -14.97
N TYR A 123 6.30 22.99 -14.94
CA TYR A 123 6.67 22.20 -16.11
C TYR A 123 5.98 20.83 -16.11
N THR A 124 5.55 20.39 -17.29
CA THR A 124 4.95 19.06 -17.46
C THR A 124 6.00 17.96 -17.58
N ASP A 125 7.24 18.30 -17.99
CA ASP A 125 8.37 17.38 -18.13
C ASP A 125 9.71 18.06 -17.80
N LYS A 126 10.82 17.33 -17.80
CA LYS A 126 12.17 17.85 -17.48
C LYS A 126 12.81 18.58 -18.68
N THR A 127 12.10 19.53 -19.27
CA THR A 127 12.54 20.35 -20.41
C THR A 127 11.92 21.75 -20.40
N ASP A 128 12.67 22.76 -20.81
CA ASP A 128 12.20 24.16 -20.82
C ASP A 128 11.00 24.37 -21.76
N ALA A 129 10.90 23.58 -22.82
CA ALA A 129 9.76 23.61 -23.75
C ALA A 129 8.42 23.19 -23.10
N SER A 130 8.46 22.54 -21.94
CA SER A 130 7.29 22.07 -21.21
C SER A 130 6.73 23.08 -20.21
N PHE A 131 7.23 24.32 -20.23
CA PHE A 131 6.77 25.39 -19.36
C PHE A 131 5.27 25.65 -19.52
N VAL A 132 4.56 25.72 -18.39
CA VAL A 132 3.12 26.01 -18.35
C VAL A 132 2.91 27.47 -17.99
N LYS A 133 2.74 28.29 -19.02
CA LYS A 133 2.56 29.74 -18.88
C LYS A 133 1.35 30.10 -18.01
N GLY A 134 1.57 31.01 -17.06
CA GLY A 134 0.53 31.53 -16.17
C GLY A 134 0.09 30.60 -15.04
N ALA A 135 0.66 29.39 -14.93
CA ALA A 135 0.28 28.45 -13.87
C ALA A 135 1.02 28.67 -12.54
N GLY A 136 2.23 29.23 -12.59
CA GLY A 136 3.08 29.48 -11.42
C GLY A 136 3.02 30.93 -10.92
N PRO A 137 3.40 31.17 -9.64
CA PRO A 137 3.60 32.51 -9.11
C PRO A 137 4.56 33.38 -9.94
N THR A 138 4.10 34.60 -10.28
CA THR A 138 4.86 35.61 -11.03
C THR A 138 5.46 36.71 -10.15
N THR A 139 5.13 36.71 -8.86
CA THR A 139 5.69 37.59 -7.84
C THR A 139 6.46 36.80 -6.81
N ALA A 140 7.30 37.48 -6.04
CA ALA A 140 8.04 36.83 -4.96
C ALA A 140 7.07 36.20 -3.95
N THR A 141 7.38 34.97 -3.54
CA THR A 141 6.56 34.19 -2.61
C THR A 141 7.41 33.23 -1.79
N THR A 142 6.93 32.82 -0.62
CA THR A 142 7.51 31.74 0.19
C THR A 142 6.76 30.43 0.04
N THR A 143 5.57 30.44 -0.56
CA THR A 143 4.74 29.26 -0.79
C THR A 143 4.15 29.23 -2.19
N PHE A 144 3.87 28.03 -2.68
CA PHE A 144 3.09 27.82 -3.90
C PHE A 144 2.35 26.49 -3.84
N THR A 145 1.26 26.39 -4.59
CA THR A 145 0.49 25.15 -4.74
C THR A 145 0.54 24.72 -6.20
N THR A 146 0.87 23.47 -6.45
CA THR A 146 0.83 22.91 -7.81
C THR A 146 -0.64 22.69 -8.25
N PRO A 147 -0.98 22.89 -9.53
CA PRO A 147 -2.28 22.56 -10.08
C PRO A 147 -2.67 21.10 -9.87
N ALA A 148 -3.97 20.81 -9.99
CA ALA A 148 -4.52 19.48 -9.71
C ALA A 148 -3.99 18.36 -10.64
N SER A 149 -3.52 18.71 -11.83
CA SER A 149 -2.87 17.76 -12.75
C SER A 149 -1.93 18.48 -13.72
N GLY A 150 -1.06 17.71 -14.37
CA GLY A 150 -0.24 18.15 -15.49
C GLY A 150 1.13 18.74 -15.10
N ILE A 151 1.37 19.08 -13.83
CA ILE A 151 2.68 19.57 -13.38
C ILE A 151 3.46 18.46 -12.69
N ALA A 152 4.64 18.16 -13.23
CA ALA A 152 5.57 17.16 -12.71
C ALA A 152 6.85 17.77 -12.15
N TYR A 153 7.23 18.97 -12.62
CA TYR A 153 8.45 19.64 -12.20
C TYR A 153 8.25 21.14 -11.96
N VAL A 154 9.13 21.70 -11.12
CA VAL A 154 9.28 23.14 -10.95
C VAL A 154 10.72 23.59 -11.14
N ARG A 155 10.93 24.83 -11.58
CA ARG A 155 12.22 25.53 -11.46
C ARG A 155 12.03 26.81 -10.67
N LEU A 156 12.96 27.08 -9.76
CA LEU A 156 12.89 28.18 -8.81
C LEU A 156 13.94 29.24 -9.13
N SER A 157 13.52 30.49 -9.19
CA SER A 157 14.40 31.65 -9.20
C SER A 157 14.63 32.12 -7.76
N ILE A 158 15.83 31.90 -7.21
CA ILE A 158 16.17 32.12 -5.80
C ILE A 158 17.25 33.19 -5.69
N LEU A 159 17.23 34.03 -4.66
CA LEU A 159 18.34 34.96 -4.40
C LEU A 159 19.64 34.19 -4.19
N THR A 160 20.71 34.57 -4.86
CA THR A 160 22.00 33.87 -4.75
C THR A 160 22.50 33.80 -3.31
N ALA A 161 22.27 34.86 -2.52
CA ALA A 161 22.62 34.95 -1.11
C ALA A 161 21.91 33.89 -0.23
N ASP A 162 20.71 33.44 -0.61
CA ASP A 162 19.91 32.50 0.19
C ASP A 162 20.25 31.04 -0.12
N THR A 163 20.89 30.75 -1.26
CA THR A 163 21.08 29.39 -1.78
C THR A 163 21.86 28.45 -0.87
N ALA A 164 22.66 28.97 0.07
CA ALA A 164 23.40 28.16 1.02
C ALA A 164 22.50 27.50 2.08
N SER A 165 21.34 28.11 2.38
CA SER A 165 20.40 27.67 3.42
C SER A 165 18.96 27.51 2.93
N PHE A 166 18.76 27.65 1.61
CA PHE A 166 17.48 27.46 0.96
C PHE A 166 17.06 25.99 1.00
N GLN A 167 15.77 25.78 1.30
CA GLN A 167 15.14 24.48 1.31
C GLN A 167 13.75 24.62 0.69
N LEU A 168 13.48 23.81 -0.34
CA LEU A 168 12.11 23.60 -0.81
C LEU A 168 11.59 22.35 -0.11
N GLU A 169 10.42 22.42 0.51
CA GLU A 169 9.82 21.30 1.23
C GLU A 169 8.31 21.23 1.00
N LEU A 170 7.75 20.02 1.13
CA LEU A 170 6.30 19.81 1.09
C LEU A 170 5.66 20.35 2.37
N GLY A 171 4.60 21.15 2.24
CA GLY A 171 3.86 21.74 3.35
C GLY A 171 3.70 23.26 3.23
N THR A 172 3.11 23.85 4.27
CA THR A 172 2.74 25.28 4.31
C THR A 172 3.62 26.11 5.25
N SER A 173 4.55 25.49 5.97
CA SER A 173 5.36 26.14 7.01
C SER A 173 6.82 25.76 6.92
N ARG A 174 7.67 26.67 7.42
CA ARG A 174 9.11 26.50 7.49
C ARG A 174 9.49 25.47 8.55
N THR A 175 10.35 24.52 8.19
CA THR A 175 11.01 23.64 9.17
C THR A 175 12.50 23.98 9.37
N ALA A 176 13.16 23.21 10.25
CA ALA A 176 14.61 23.27 10.42
C ALA A 176 15.30 22.92 9.10
N TYR A 177 16.41 23.61 8.82
CA TYR A 177 17.15 23.36 7.58
C TYR A 177 17.79 21.97 7.60
N GLU A 178 17.61 21.24 6.51
CA GLU A 178 18.31 20.01 6.21
C GLU A 178 18.97 20.12 4.82
N GLU A 179 20.17 19.57 4.69
CA GLU A 179 20.84 19.49 3.40
C GLU A 179 20.10 18.54 2.46
N TYR A 180 20.09 18.85 1.16
CA TYR A 180 19.58 17.94 0.14
C TYR A 180 20.28 16.58 0.22
N LYS A 181 19.47 15.53 0.29
CA LYS A 181 19.92 14.14 0.26
C LYS A 181 19.09 13.41 -0.78
N GLU A 182 19.77 12.60 -1.57
CA GLU A 182 19.15 11.65 -2.48
C GLU A 182 19.58 10.25 -2.05
N SER A 183 18.60 9.41 -1.78
CA SER A 183 18.82 8.02 -1.38
C SER A 183 18.29 7.11 -2.47
N PHE A 184 19.03 6.05 -2.80
CA PHE A 184 18.51 4.95 -3.60
C PHE A 184 17.63 4.09 -2.70
N VAL A 185 16.36 4.00 -3.04
CA VAL A 185 15.39 3.14 -2.38
C VAL A 185 14.91 2.11 -3.38
N LEU A 186 14.47 0.95 -2.90
CA LEU A 186 13.71 0.07 -3.76
C LEU A 186 12.47 0.85 -4.20
N LYS A 187 12.20 0.92 -5.50
CA LYS A 187 10.89 1.28 -6.01
C LYS A 187 9.92 0.46 -5.20
N ASN A 188 8.93 1.12 -4.59
CA ASN A 188 7.78 0.41 -4.09
C ASN A 188 7.18 -0.29 -5.32
N ILE A 189 7.63 -1.51 -5.60
CA ILE A 189 6.79 -2.52 -6.23
C ILE A 189 5.73 -2.65 -5.16
N ALA A 190 4.68 -1.83 -5.29
CA ALA A 190 3.46 -2.02 -4.54
C ALA A 190 3.21 -3.51 -4.68
N SER A 191 3.30 -4.23 -3.57
CA SER A 191 2.89 -5.62 -3.50
C SER A 191 1.59 -5.71 -4.28
N ASP A 192 1.67 -6.46 -5.37
CA ASP A 192 0.82 -6.49 -6.54
C ASP A 192 -0.52 -5.73 -6.41
N GLY A 193 -0.63 -4.59 -7.10
CA GLY A 193 -1.92 -4.05 -7.57
C GLY A 193 -2.90 -3.38 -6.59
N ILE A 194 -2.61 -3.25 -5.29
CA ILE A 194 -3.59 -2.64 -4.36
C ILE A 194 -3.23 -1.16 -4.05
N SER A 195 -4.13 -0.22 -4.36
CA SER A 195 -3.94 1.21 -4.08
C SER A 195 -3.87 1.50 -2.56
N GLN A 196 -3.23 2.60 -2.16
CA GLN A 196 -3.18 3.01 -0.73
C GLN A 196 -4.59 3.14 -0.14
N THR A 197 -5.52 3.70 -0.91
CA THR A 197 -6.95 3.78 -0.56
C THR A 197 -7.57 2.41 -0.34
N ALA A 198 -7.26 1.41 -1.18
CA ALA A 198 -7.75 0.05 -1.01
C ALA A 198 -7.13 -0.63 0.21
N ARG A 199 -5.86 -0.33 0.58
CA ARG A 199 -5.26 -0.82 1.83
C ARG A 199 -5.93 -0.21 3.05
N GLU A 200 -6.19 1.10 3.02
CA GLU A 200 -6.90 1.79 4.10
C GLU A 200 -8.33 1.27 4.24
N GLN A 201 -9.02 1.01 3.13
CA GLN A 201 -10.35 0.39 3.13
C GLN A 201 -10.30 -1.04 3.67
N ILE A 202 -9.36 -1.89 3.23
CA ILE A 202 -9.19 -3.25 3.76
C ILE A 202 -8.89 -3.22 5.26
N VAL A 203 -8.03 -2.30 5.72
CA VAL A 203 -7.74 -2.15 7.16
C VAL A 203 -8.96 -1.68 7.92
N ALA A 204 -9.76 -0.76 7.37
CA ALA A 204 -11.02 -0.34 7.97
C ALA A 204 -12.03 -1.49 8.03
N ASP A 205 -12.20 -2.25 6.95
CA ASP A 205 -13.11 -3.40 6.86
C ASP A 205 -12.68 -4.52 7.82
N VAL A 206 -11.38 -4.80 7.89
CA VAL A 206 -10.80 -5.78 8.83
C VAL A 206 -10.97 -5.30 10.27
N LYS A 207 -10.75 -4.01 10.58
CA LYS A 207 -10.98 -3.45 11.92
C LYS A 207 -12.45 -3.52 12.32
N THR A 208 -13.36 -3.15 11.43
CA THR A 208 -14.81 -3.25 11.66
C THR A 208 -15.23 -4.70 11.87
N SER A 209 -14.70 -5.63 11.08
CA SER A 209 -15.01 -7.06 11.19
C SER A 209 -14.39 -7.71 12.44
N LEU A 210 -13.20 -7.28 12.86
CA LEU A 210 -12.57 -7.70 14.12
C LEU A 210 -13.26 -7.09 15.34
N ALA A 211 -13.87 -5.90 15.20
CA ALA A 211 -14.59 -5.22 16.29
C ALA A 211 -16.05 -5.67 16.44
N THR A 212 -16.56 -6.56 15.59
CA THR A 212 -17.94 -7.05 15.64
C THR A 212 -17.95 -8.57 15.49
N GLU A 213 -17.35 -9.24 16.46
CA GLU A 213 -17.41 -10.69 16.52
C GLU A 213 -18.83 -11.12 16.87
N LYS A 214 -19.39 -12.13 16.20
CA LYS A 214 -20.74 -12.65 16.48
C LYS A 214 -20.82 -14.18 16.34
N PRO A 215 -21.77 -14.86 17.01
CA PRO A 215 -22.05 -16.27 16.74
C PRO A 215 -22.46 -16.46 15.26
N LEU A 216 -22.14 -17.60 14.65
CA LEU A 216 -22.64 -17.93 13.31
C LEU A 216 -23.94 -18.74 13.39
N THR A 217 -24.83 -18.61 12.40
CA THR A 217 -26.08 -19.38 12.35
C THR A 217 -25.80 -20.89 12.30
N SER A 218 -24.68 -21.32 11.71
CA SER A 218 -24.20 -22.70 11.66
C SER A 218 -23.74 -23.26 13.02
N ASP A 219 -23.49 -22.39 14.00
CA ASP A 219 -23.09 -22.79 15.35
C ASP A 219 -24.29 -23.18 16.20
N PHE A 220 -25.51 -22.84 15.77
CA PHE A 220 -26.73 -23.20 16.46
C PHE A 220 -27.11 -24.66 16.22
N ALA A 221 -27.45 -25.35 17.31
CA ALA A 221 -27.84 -26.75 17.32
C ALA A 221 -29.31 -26.96 17.71
N LEU A 222 -30.06 -25.87 17.98
CA LEU A 222 -31.48 -25.98 18.30
C LEU A 222 -32.27 -26.45 17.08
N ALA A 223 -33.04 -27.52 17.24
CA ALA A 223 -33.82 -28.11 16.15
C ALA A 223 -34.89 -27.12 15.67
N ALA A 224 -35.09 -27.01 14.35
CA ALA A 224 -36.12 -26.13 13.78
C ALA A 224 -37.56 -26.48 14.25
N LYS A 225 -37.79 -27.73 14.68
CA LYS A 225 -39.05 -28.19 15.25
C LYS A 225 -38.83 -29.15 16.43
N ILE A 226 -39.53 -28.93 17.54
CA ILE A 226 -39.51 -29.74 18.76
C ILE A 226 -40.94 -30.19 19.04
N TYR A 227 -41.16 -31.48 19.24
CA TYR A 227 -42.45 -32.01 19.71
C TYR A 227 -42.43 -32.11 21.23
N TRP A 228 -43.45 -31.56 21.90
CA TRP A 228 -43.49 -31.52 23.36
C TRP A 228 -44.90 -31.77 23.91
N PRO A 229 -45.07 -32.54 24.99
CA PRO A 229 -46.40 -32.77 25.56
C PRO A 229 -47.00 -31.52 26.21
N VAL A 230 -48.30 -31.31 25.99
CA VAL A 230 -49.10 -30.28 26.67
C VAL A 230 -49.07 -30.49 28.18
N GLY A 231 -49.02 -29.41 28.95
CA GLY A 231 -49.02 -29.45 30.43
C GLY A 231 -47.69 -29.87 31.07
N ARG A 232 -46.66 -30.18 30.28
CA ARG A 232 -45.31 -30.49 30.78
C ARG A 232 -44.37 -29.31 30.56
N GLN A 233 -43.52 -29.04 31.55
CA GLN A 233 -42.51 -27.99 31.47
C GLN A 233 -41.41 -28.36 30.47
N LEU A 234 -41.25 -27.53 29.45
CA LEU A 234 -40.12 -27.50 28.52
C LEU A 234 -39.03 -26.58 29.08
N GLU A 235 -37.79 -27.03 29.05
CA GLU A 235 -36.62 -26.21 29.40
C GLU A 235 -35.61 -26.22 28.25
N ILE A 236 -35.33 -25.04 27.69
CA ILE A 236 -34.35 -24.86 26.63
C ILE A 236 -33.16 -24.10 27.21
N TYR A 237 -32.01 -24.77 27.25
CA TYR A 237 -30.77 -24.22 27.78
C TYR A 237 -29.95 -23.60 26.64
N PRO A 238 -29.53 -22.32 26.72
CA PRO A 238 -28.67 -21.68 25.73
C PRO A 238 -27.37 -22.47 25.47
N GLU A 239 -26.80 -23.12 26.49
CA GLU A 239 -25.61 -23.98 26.33
C GLU A 239 -25.83 -25.17 25.39
N ASN A 240 -27.06 -25.68 25.30
CA ASN A 240 -27.40 -26.78 24.41
C ASN A 240 -27.82 -26.28 23.02
N CYS A 241 -28.02 -24.97 22.86
CA CYS A 241 -28.42 -24.36 21.61
C CYS A 241 -27.24 -23.92 20.75
N LEU A 242 -26.01 -23.86 21.31
CA LEU A 242 -24.84 -23.30 20.63
C LEU A 242 -23.56 -24.14 20.84
N LYS A 243 -22.88 -24.51 19.75
CA LYS A 243 -21.65 -25.32 19.78
C LYS A 243 -20.48 -24.66 20.53
N LEU A 244 -20.40 -23.33 20.52
CA LEU A 244 -19.36 -22.54 21.18
C LEU A 244 -19.93 -21.70 22.34
N TYR A 245 -20.78 -22.31 23.16
CA TYR A 245 -21.46 -21.61 24.25
C TYR A 245 -20.53 -20.80 25.16
N GLU A 246 -19.40 -21.38 25.61
CA GLU A 246 -18.50 -20.70 26.54
C GLU A 246 -17.97 -19.36 26.00
N LYS A 247 -17.82 -19.23 24.69
CA LYS A 247 -17.40 -18.00 24.03
C LYS A 247 -18.52 -16.95 23.98
N TRP A 248 -19.77 -17.40 23.81
CA TRP A 248 -20.93 -16.55 23.53
C TRP A 248 -21.93 -16.47 24.68
N LYS A 249 -21.55 -16.95 25.86
CA LYS A 249 -22.37 -16.89 27.05
C LYS A 249 -22.70 -15.44 27.38
N GLY A 250 -23.99 -15.13 27.47
CA GLY A 250 -24.49 -13.76 27.68
C GLY A 250 -24.84 -12.99 26.40
N TYR A 251 -24.56 -13.55 25.22
CA TYR A 251 -24.88 -12.95 23.91
C TYR A 251 -26.08 -13.63 23.21
N LEU A 252 -26.89 -14.38 23.97
CA LEU A 252 -28.07 -15.06 23.48
C LEU A 252 -29.27 -14.79 24.38
N ASP A 253 -30.38 -14.37 23.77
CA ASP A 253 -31.68 -14.29 24.42
C ASP A 253 -32.68 -15.25 23.78
N LEU A 254 -33.49 -15.88 24.62
CA LEU A 254 -34.57 -16.77 24.21
C LEU A 254 -35.91 -16.20 24.67
N THR A 255 -36.88 -16.15 23.76
CA THR A 255 -38.27 -15.78 24.05
C THR A 255 -39.23 -16.78 23.41
N SER A 256 -40.48 -16.82 23.86
CA SER A 256 -41.47 -17.71 23.27
C SER A 256 -42.87 -17.11 23.27
N THR A 257 -43.70 -17.57 22.32
CA THR A 257 -45.15 -17.29 22.29
C THR A 257 -45.94 -18.13 23.30
N ILE A 258 -45.32 -19.07 24.01
CA ILE A 258 -45.97 -19.78 25.12
C ILE A 258 -46.18 -18.79 26.28
N THR A 259 -47.43 -18.57 26.68
CA THR A 259 -47.80 -17.57 27.70
C THR A 259 -47.11 -17.76 29.05
N SER A 260 -46.85 -19.02 29.44
CA SER A 260 -46.14 -19.35 30.68
C SER A 260 -44.62 -19.23 30.57
N SER A 261 -44.09 -18.77 29.43
CA SER A 261 -42.65 -18.73 29.21
C SER A 261 -41.96 -17.69 30.09
N LYS A 262 -40.80 -18.09 30.63
CA LYS A 262 -39.94 -17.24 31.44
C LYS A 262 -38.49 -17.56 31.14
N GLN A 263 -37.74 -16.55 30.69
CA GLN A 263 -36.29 -16.64 30.62
C GLN A 263 -35.73 -16.53 32.03
N THR A 264 -34.95 -17.52 32.43
CA THR A 264 -34.13 -17.49 33.63
C THR A 264 -32.67 -17.38 33.20
N GLY A 265 -31.76 -16.95 34.09
CA GLY A 265 -30.33 -16.83 33.75
C GLY A 265 -29.62 -18.14 33.32
N ARG A 266 -30.35 -19.26 33.22
CA ARG A 266 -29.86 -20.58 32.80
C ARG A 266 -30.69 -21.23 31.67
N ALA A 267 -31.98 -20.94 31.56
CA ALA A 267 -32.85 -21.57 30.57
C ALA A 267 -34.13 -20.76 30.30
N LEU A 268 -34.68 -20.93 29.10
CA LEU A 268 -36.07 -20.61 28.81
C LEU A 268 -36.95 -21.75 29.33
N LYS A 269 -37.81 -21.45 30.30
CA LYS A 269 -38.79 -22.40 30.85
C LYS A 269 -40.16 -22.04 30.33
N ALA A 270 -40.91 -23.01 29.81
CA ALA A 270 -42.26 -22.79 29.30
C ALA A 270 -43.12 -24.04 29.45
N THR A 271 -44.42 -23.88 29.68
CA THR A 271 -45.39 -24.98 29.77
C THR A 271 -46.56 -24.71 28.80
N PRO A 272 -46.62 -25.37 27.64
CA PRO A 272 -47.74 -25.24 26.72
C PRO A 272 -49.05 -25.67 27.39
N ALA A 273 -50.07 -24.81 27.39
CA ALA A 273 -51.35 -25.08 28.04
C ALA A 273 -52.36 -25.82 27.13
N ALA A 274 -52.14 -25.79 25.80
CA ALA A 274 -53.01 -26.43 24.81
C ALA A 274 -52.17 -27.03 23.67
N THR A 275 -52.79 -27.89 22.87
CA THR A 275 -52.18 -28.38 21.62
C THR A 275 -52.06 -27.24 20.63
N GLY A 276 -51.01 -27.27 19.81
CA GLY A 276 -50.78 -26.23 18.81
C GLY A 276 -49.31 -26.03 18.50
N THR A 277 -49.04 -25.01 17.69
CA THR A 277 -47.68 -24.61 17.32
C THR A 277 -47.35 -23.31 18.03
N TYR A 278 -46.25 -23.34 18.78
CA TYR A 278 -45.67 -22.18 19.42
C TYR A 278 -44.31 -21.87 18.82
N THR A 279 -43.85 -20.63 18.93
CA THR A 279 -42.55 -20.19 18.42
C THR A 279 -41.63 -19.91 19.60
N VAL A 280 -40.40 -20.37 19.50
CA VAL A 280 -39.27 -19.92 20.31
C VAL A 280 -38.39 -19.07 19.40
N THR A 281 -38.13 -17.83 19.79
CA THR A 281 -37.24 -16.92 19.07
C THR A 281 -35.93 -16.82 19.84
N THR A 282 -34.83 -17.13 19.17
CA THR A 282 -33.48 -16.93 19.68
C THR A 282 -32.91 -15.68 19.04
N THR A 283 -32.59 -14.67 19.85
CA THR A 283 -31.89 -13.46 19.41
C THR A 283 -30.41 -13.63 19.72
N ALA A 284 -29.57 -13.55 18.69
CA ALA A 284 -28.12 -13.56 18.83
C ALA A 284 -27.60 -12.12 18.75
N TYR A 285 -26.72 -11.76 19.69
CA TYR A 285 -26.05 -10.47 19.71
C TYR A 285 -24.61 -10.59 19.25
N ASP A 286 -24.07 -9.51 18.70
CA ASP A 286 -22.62 -9.38 18.47
C ASP A 286 -21.88 -8.94 19.74
N SER A 287 -20.55 -8.84 19.64
CA SER A 287 -19.66 -8.42 20.74
C SER A 287 -19.95 -7.02 21.30
N ASN A 288 -20.77 -6.21 20.63
CA ASN A 288 -21.21 -4.90 21.07
C ASN A 288 -22.63 -4.90 21.65
N TYR A 289 -23.25 -6.08 21.82
CA TYR A 289 -24.64 -6.28 22.24
C TYR A 289 -25.69 -5.75 21.25
N GLU A 290 -25.31 -5.50 20.00
CA GLU A 290 -26.26 -5.20 18.94
C GLU A 290 -26.86 -6.48 18.38
N THR A 291 -28.12 -6.42 17.95
CA THR A 291 -28.80 -7.61 17.41
C THR A 291 -28.14 -8.03 16.09
N ALA A 292 -27.50 -9.19 16.09
CA ALA A 292 -26.83 -9.73 14.92
C ALA A 292 -27.82 -10.41 13.97
N TYR A 293 -28.70 -11.27 14.51
CA TYR A 293 -29.80 -11.94 13.81
C TYR A 293 -30.74 -12.66 14.79
N THR A 294 -31.87 -13.13 14.29
CA THR A 294 -32.82 -13.97 15.03
C THR A 294 -33.04 -15.32 14.33
N LEU A 295 -33.24 -16.36 15.13
CA LEU A 295 -33.60 -17.70 14.67
C LEU A 295 -34.92 -18.12 15.32
N THR A 296 -35.73 -18.90 14.61
CA THR A 296 -37.00 -19.41 15.14
C THR A 296 -37.00 -20.93 15.19
N THR A 297 -37.59 -21.47 16.25
CA THR A 297 -37.84 -22.88 16.47
C THR A 297 -39.32 -23.08 16.77
N GLN A 298 -39.95 -24.05 16.11
CA GLN A 298 -41.35 -24.38 16.36
C GLN A 298 -41.46 -25.43 17.48
N VAL A 299 -42.18 -25.11 18.54
CA VAL A 299 -42.61 -26.08 19.55
C VAL A 299 -44.00 -26.57 19.19
N GLN A 300 -44.09 -27.80 18.70
CA GLN A 300 -45.36 -28.48 18.45
C GLN A 300 -45.83 -29.13 19.74
N ALA A 301 -46.78 -28.50 20.43
CA ALA A 301 -47.41 -29.06 21.60
C ALA A 301 -48.42 -30.15 21.20
N VAL A 302 -48.22 -31.37 21.71
CA VAL A 302 -49.02 -32.56 21.39
C VAL A 302 -49.73 -33.10 22.65
N PRO A 303 -50.87 -33.79 22.51
CA PRO A 303 -51.57 -34.39 23.65
C PRO A 303 -50.68 -35.35 24.45
N LEU A 304 -50.87 -35.38 25.77
CA LEU A 304 -50.37 -36.48 26.61
C LEU A 304 -51.20 -37.73 26.30
N THR A 305 -50.68 -38.66 25.52
CA THR A 305 -51.24 -40.01 25.45
C THR A 305 -50.85 -40.73 26.74
N SER A 306 -51.84 -41.18 27.51
CA SER A 306 -51.62 -42.07 28.65
C SER A 306 -50.94 -43.36 28.16
N GLN A 307 -49.71 -43.62 28.62
CA GLN A 307 -49.15 -44.98 28.66
C GLN A 307 -49.48 -45.59 30.02
#